data_AF-A0A9E0N9S7-F1
#
_entry.id   AF-A0A9E0N9S7-F1
#
_cell.length_a   1.000
_cell.length_b   1.000
_cell.length_c   1.000
_cell.angle_alpha   90.00
_cell.angle_beta   90.00
_cell.angle_gamma   90.00
#
_symmetry.space_group_name_H-M   'P 1'
#
loop_
_entity.id
_entity.type
_entity.pdbx_description
1 polymer ?
#
loop_
_entity_poly.entity_id
_entity_poly.type
_entity_poly.pdbx_seq_one_letter_code
_entity_poly.pdbx_strand_id
1 'polypeptide(L)' 'MRSALAKVPGVYEVGVDVDTESIWVSYDAALGPPKAATAPMLAALRAVGYDPWLARPGWPDRATTQVLPP' A
#
# COMPACT_ATOMS: atom_id res chain seq x y z
N MET A 1 -9.06 -2.34 7.76
CA MET A 1 -7.88 -1.86 7.01
C MET A 1 -6.56 -2.50 7.50
N ARG A 2 -6.06 -2.16 8.70
CA ARG A 2 -4.79 -2.69 9.23
C ARG A 2 -4.73 -4.23 9.29
N SER A 3 -5.83 -4.87 9.71
CA SER A 3 -5.99 -6.32 9.74
C SER A 3 -6.00 -7.01 8.37
N ALA A 4 -6.29 -6.27 7.30
CA ALA A 4 -6.28 -6.80 5.94
C ALA A 4 -4.84 -6.88 5.40
N LEU A 5 -4.05 -5.85 5.64
CA LEU A 5 -2.64 -5.77 5.22
C LEU A 5 -1.73 -6.67 6.07
N ALA A 6 -2.07 -6.93 7.33
CA ALA A 6 -1.34 -7.87 8.20
C ALA A 6 -1.29 -9.31 7.66
N LYS A 7 -2.15 -9.68 6.71
CA LYS A 7 -2.19 -11.00 6.07
C LYS A 7 -1.36 -11.06 4.78
N VAL A 8 -0.80 -9.93 4.33
CA VAL A 8 -0.01 -9.86 3.11
C VAL A 8 1.45 -10.15 3.46
N PRO A 9 2.05 -11.23 2.93
CA PRO A 9 3.45 -11.54 3.18
C PRO A 9 4.37 -10.40 2.76
N GLY A 10 5.35 -10.08 3.60
CA GLY A 10 6.34 -9.02 3.33
C GLY A 10 5.84 -7.60 3.60
N VAL A 11 4.65 -7.39 4.15
CA VAL A 11 4.25 -6.10 4.76
C VAL A 11 4.75 -6.05 6.20
N TYR A 12 5.51 -5.00 6.54
CA TYR A 12 6.07 -4.80 7.88
C TYR A 12 5.33 -3.74 8.67
N GLU A 13 4.88 -2.69 7.99
CA GLU A 13 4.26 -1.54 8.64
C GLU A 13 3.15 -0.93 7.80
N VAL A 14 2.14 -0.42 8.48
CA VAL A 14 1.02 0.32 7.91
C VAL A 14 0.79 1.54 8.77
N GLY A 15 0.96 2.72 8.19
CA GLY A 15 0.61 3.98 8.83
C GLY A 15 -0.55 4.67 8.11
N VAL A 16 -1.31 5.43 8.89
CA VAL A 16 -2.41 6.25 8.40
C VAL A 16 -2.12 7.67 8.83
N ASP A 17 -2.08 8.57 7.86
CA ASP A 17 -2.05 10.01 8.08
C ASP A 17 -3.50 10.49 7.99
N VAL A 18 -4.07 10.84 9.15
CA VAL A 18 -5.47 11.28 9.25
C VAL A 18 -5.66 12.71 8.76
N ASP A 19 -4.63 13.54 8.78
CA ASP A 19 -4.70 14.94 8.37
C ASP A 19 -4.76 15.06 6.85
N THR A 20 -4.10 14.15 6.15
CA THR A 20 -4.04 14.10 4.68
C THR A 20 -4.84 12.95 4.06
N GLU A 21 -5.59 12.22 4.89
CA GLU A 21 -6.34 11.01 4.52
C GLU A 21 -5.50 10.00 3.70
N SER A 22 -4.22 9.89 4.03
CA SER A 22 -3.25 9.10 3.28
C SER A 22 -2.81 7.85 4.05
N ILE A 23 -2.36 6.85 3.30
CA ILE A 23 -1.83 5.60 3.86
C ILE A 23 -0.46 5.38 3.28
N TRP A 24 0.47 4.94 4.12
CA TRP A 24 1.75 4.41 3.68
C TRP A 24 1.91 2.98 4.18
N VAL A 25 2.60 2.18 3.38
CA VAL A 25 2.86 0.77 3.65
C VAL A 25 4.35 0.53 3.44
N SER A 26 5.03 0.02 4.46
CA SER A 26 6.40 -0.45 4.35
C SER A 26 6.39 -1.95 4.07
N TYR A 27 7.11 -2.37 3.04
CA TYR A 27 7.17 -3.76 2.61
C TYR A 27 8.55 -4.14 2.08
N ASP A 28 8.77 -5.44 1.89
CA ASP A 28 10.02 -5.98 1.38
C ASP A 28 10.26 -5.56 -0.08
N ALA A 29 11.31 -4.76 -0.30
CA ALA A 29 11.71 -4.33 -1.63
C ALA A 29 12.16 -5.50 -2.53
N ALA A 30 12.53 -6.66 -1.95
CA ALA A 30 12.87 -7.87 -2.71
C ALA A 30 11.65 -8.51 -3.41
N LEU A 31 10.43 -8.10 -3.08
CA LEU A 31 9.20 -8.55 -3.76
C LEU A 31 9.08 -8.04 -5.20
N GLY A 32 9.97 -7.15 -5.62
CA GLY A 32 10.09 -6.68 -7.01
C GLY A 32 9.55 -5.27 -7.21
N PRO A 33 9.23 -4.90 -8.47
CA PRO A 33 8.81 -3.55 -8.81
C PRO A 33 7.61 -3.09 -7.98
N PRO A 34 7.55 -1.84 -7.51
CA PRO A 34 6.54 -1.39 -6.55
C PRO A 34 5.10 -1.68 -6.96
N LYS A 35 4.76 -1.45 -8.22
CA LYS A 35 3.41 -1.70 -8.77
C LYS A 35 3.00 -3.17 -8.68
N ALA A 36 3.95 -4.09 -8.83
CA ALA A 36 3.70 -5.53 -8.71
C ALA A 36 3.63 -5.95 -7.24
N ALA A 37 4.56 -5.47 -6.41
CA ALA A 37 4.63 -5.79 -4.99
C ALA A 37 3.37 -5.33 -4.22
N THR A 38 2.78 -4.19 -4.60
CA THR A 38 1.63 -3.60 -3.91
C THR A 38 0.28 -4.09 -4.43
N ALA A 39 0.22 -4.76 -5.59
CA ALA A 39 -1.01 -5.31 -6.15
C ALA A 39 -1.80 -6.20 -5.15
N PRO A 40 -1.17 -7.17 -4.44
CA PRO A 40 -1.88 -7.96 -3.41
C PRO A 40 -2.33 -7.11 -2.20
N MET A 41 -1.60 -6.05 -1.86
CA MET A 41 -1.98 -5.13 -0.78
C MET A 41 -3.27 -4.38 -1.14
N LEU A 42 -3.38 -3.89 -2.37
CA LEU A 42 -4.60 -3.25 -2.88
C LEU A 42 -5.79 -4.20 -2.90
N ALA A 43 -5.57 -5.45 -3.32
CA ALA A 43 -6.61 -6.47 -3.32
C ALA A 43 -7.13 -6.74 -1.89
N ALA A 44 -6.23 -6.84 -0.91
CA ALA A 44 -6.60 -7.02 0.49
C ALA A 44 -7.39 -5.84 1.06
N LEU A 45 -7.01 -4.61 0.70
CA LEU A 45 -7.74 -3.39 1.09
C LEU A 45 -9.16 -3.36 0.49
N ARG A 46 -9.29 -3.66 -0.81
CA ARG A 46 -10.58 -3.70 -1.50
C ARG A 46 -11.52 -4.75 -0.92
N ALA A 47 -10.98 -5.91 -0.54
CA ALA A 47 -11.75 -6.99 0.07
C ALA A 47 -12.39 -6.59 1.42
N VAL A 48 -11.87 -5.56 2.08
CA VAL A 48 -12.44 -5.00 3.32
C VAL A 48 -13.19 -3.68 3.09
N GLY A 49 -13.56 -3.38 1.85
CA GLY A 49 -14.35 -2.21 1.47
C GLY A 49 -13.54 -0.91 1.40
N TYR A 50 -12.21 -0.97 1.40
CA TYR A 50 -11.36 0.20 1.30
C TYR A 50 -10.65 0.26 -0.06
N ASP A 51 -10.93 1.27 -0.87
CA ASP A 51 -10.17 1.54 -2.08
C ASP A 51 -9.41 2.88 -1.93
N PRO A 52 -8.07 2.85 -1.71
CA PRO A 52 -7.27 4.07 -1.61
C PRO A 52 -7.31 4.91 -2.90
N TRP A 53 -7.75 4.32 -4.01
CA TRP A 53 -7.83 4.95 -5.32
C TRP A 53 -9.27 5.28 -5.73
N LEU A 54 -10.27 5.13 -4.86
CA LEU A 54 -11.63 5.56 -5.19
C LEU A 54 -11.69 7.05 -5.55
N ALA A 55 -10.75 7.85 -5.02
CA ALA A 55 -10.61 9.28 -5.28
C ALA A 55 -9.74 9.62 -6.51
N ARG A 56 -8.99 8.66 -7.09
CA ARG A 56 -8.10 8.90 -8.25
C ARG A 56 -8.03 7.68 -9.17
N PRO A 57 -8.36 7.80 -10.47
CA PRO A 57 -8.45 6.67 -11.37
C PRO A 57 -7.07 6.05 -11.61
N GLY A 58 -6.81 4.92 -10.95
CA GLY A 58 -5.66 4.06 -11.18
C GLY A 58 -4.45 4.37 -10.29
N TRP A 59 -3.54 3.38 -10.21
CA TRP A 59 -2.20 3.55 -9.65
C TRP A 59 -1.58 4.78 -10.33
N PRO A 60 -1.25 5.86 -9.62
CA PRO A 60 -0.73 7.03 -10.29
C PRO A 60 0.57 6.64 -10.98
N ASP A 61 0.72 6.98 -12.26
CA ASP A 61 2.02 6.86 -12.95
C ASP A 61 3.12 7.64 -12.20
N ARG A 62 2.71 8.54 -11.28
CA ARG A 62 3.55 9.31 -10.35
C ARG A 62 3.56 8.78 -8.91
N ALA A 63 3.16 7.53 -8.65
CA ALA A 63 3.27 6.94 -7.32
C ALA A 63 4.75 6.98 -6.90
N THR A 64 5.08 7.90 -5.99
CA THR A 64 6.44 8.05 -5.48
C THR A 64 6.75 6.86 -4.58
N THR A 65 7.77 6.10 -4.93
CA THR A 65 8.35 5.11 -4.03
C THR A 65 9.57 5.71 -3.37
N GLN A 66 9.59 5.69 -2.04
CA GLN A 66 10.73 6.09 -1.26
C GLN A 66 11.29 4.83 -0.60
N VAL A 67 12.47 4.41 -1.05
CA VAL A 67 13.23 3.35 -0.38
C VAL A 67 13.93 4.00 0.79
N LEU A 68 13.55 3.63 2.01
CA LEU A 68 14.27 4.04 3.20
C LEU A 68 15.52 3.17 3.35
N PRO A 69 16.72 3.76 3.53
CA PRO A 69 17.90 2.98 3.91
C PRO A 69 17.67 2.32 5.29
N PRO A 70 18.35 1.19 5.56
CA PRO A 70 18.22 0.45 6.83
C PRO A 70 18.63 1.29 8.04
#